data_AF-A0A1Z9SC38-F1
#
_entry.id   AF-A0A1Z9SC38-F1
#
_cell.length_a   1.000
_cell.length_b   1.000
_cell.length_c   1.000
_cell.angle_alpha   90.00
_cell.angle_beta   90.00
_cell.angle_gamma   90.00
#
_symmetry.space_group_name_H-M   'P 1'
#
loop_
_entity.id
_entity.type
_entity.pdbx_description
1 polymer ?
#
loop_
_entity_poly.entity_id
_entity_poly.type
_entity_poly.pdbx_seq_one_letter_code
_entity_poly.pdbx_strand_id
1 'polypeptide(L)'
;MRYSIYLIIYLFSFESISQNKINWFELDSNTKINNNGKKIIIDLYTDWCGWCKVMDRNTFTDDDVINLINDKFIPVKFDAEYKEEVEFNNNNFKFVKAGRRGINELAYHLTNGNLSYPMTIFLDENYNLITLLPGYHKPNFYAKVLDYIGNDHWKSMTWDEYLK
;
A
#
# COMPACT_ATOMS: atom_id res chain seq x y z
N MET A 1 -49.17 -41.55 -28.90
CA MET A 1 -47.99 -40.65 -28.93
C MET A 1 -48.12 -39.65 -27.79
N ARG A 2 -47.30 -39.76 -26.75
CA ARG A 2 -47.19 -38.78 -25.67
C ARG A 2 -45.71 -38.68 -25.31
N TYR A 3 -45.03 -37.71 -25.89
CA TYR A 3 -43.64 -37.41 -25.59
C TYR A 3 -43.62 -36.52 -24.34
N SER A 4 -43.27 -37.08 -23.18
CA SER A 4 -43.00 -36.31 -21.97
C SER A 4 -41.60 -35.73 -22.06
N ILE A 5 -41.51 -34.41 -22.27
CA ILE A 5 -40.28 -33.63 -22.26
C ILE A 5 -39.91 -33.36 -20.80
N TYR A 6 -38.84 -33.99 -20.31
CA TYR A 6 -38.24 -33.66 -19.01
C TYR A 6 -37.28 -32.48 -19.21
N LEU A 7 -37.67 -31.31 -18.67
CA LEU A 7 -36.83 -30.12 -18.63
C LEU A 7 -35.83 -30.25 -17.47
N ILE A 8 -34.59 -30.64 -17.78
CA ILE A 8 -33.49 -30.67 -16.81
C ILE A 8 -33.00 -29.24 -16.62
N ILE A 9 -33.37 -28.63 -15.50
CA ILE A 9 -32.87 -27.31 -15.09
C ILE A 9 -31.51 -27.53 -14.41
N TYR A 10 -30.43 -27.25 -15.15
CA TYR A 10 -29.08 -27.28 -14.62
C TYR A 10 -28.86 -26.01 -13.78
N LEU A 11 -28.85 -26.14 -12.45
CA LEU A 11 -28.48 -25.07 -11.52
C LEU A 11 -26.99 -24.78 -11.67
N PHE A 12 -26.67 -23.76 -12.47
CA PHE A 12 -25.31 -23.23 -12.57
C PHE A 12 -25.06 -22.36 -11.33
N SER A 13 -24.38 -22.91 -10.33
CA SER A 13 -23.94 -22.16 -9.16
C SER A 13 -22.91 -21.13 -9.60
N PHE A 14 -23.29 -19.85 -9.63
CA PHE A 14 -22.34 -18.75 -9.78
C PHE A 14 -21.57 -18.60 -8.47
N GLU A 15 -20.35 -19.13 -8.41
CA GLU A 15 -19.41 -18.75 -7.36
C GLU A 15 -18.97 -17.30 -7.60
N SER A 16 -19.30 -16.43 -6.64
CA SER A 16 -18.83 -15.04 -6.67
C SER A 16 -17.35 -15.03 -6.34
N ILE A 17 -16.49 -14.80 -7.33
CA ILE A 17 -15.07 -14.57 -7.12
C ILE A 17 -14.94 -13.19 -6.43
N SER A 18 -14.81 -13.19 -5.10
CA SER A 18 -14.45 -11.98 -4.37
C SER A 18 -13.03 -11.62 -4.75
N GLN A 19 -12.85 -10.45 -5.37
CA GLN A 19 -11.52 -9.95 -5.70
C GLN A 19 -10.82 -9.56 -4.39
N ASN A 20 -9.69 -10.22 -4.09
CA ASN A 20 -8.86 -9.85 -2.95
C ASN A 20 -8.37 -8.40 -3.13
N LYS A 21 -8.32 -7.65 -2.03
CA LYS A 21 -7.87 -6.25 -2.02
C LYS A 21 -6.96 -6.02 -0.82
N ILE A 22 -6.07 -5.04 -0.95
CA ILE A 22 -5.30 -4.55 0.18
C ILE A 22 -6.25 -3.83 1.16
N ASN A 23 -6.10 -4.11 2.45
CA ASN A 23 -6.89 -3.52 3.52
C ASN A 23 -6.32 -2.16 3.95
N TRP A 24 -6.27 -1.20 3.03
CA TRP A 24 -5.67 0.12 3.28
C TRP A 24 -6.34 0.85 4.46
N PHE A 25 -5.49 1.38 5.36
CA PHE A 25 -5.85 2.43 6.29
C PHE A 25 -5.57 3.78 5.62
N GLU A 26 -6.62 4.48 5.22
CA GLU A 26 -6.48 5.86 4.75
C GLU A 26 -6.11 6.74 5.93
N LEU A 27 -4.95 7.38 5.88
CA LEU A 27 -4.49 8.25 6.94
C LEU A 27 -5.13 9.63 6.80
N ASP A 28 -6.07 9.92 7.70
CA ASP A 28 -6.78 11.18 7.81
C ASP A 28 -6.74 11.73 9.26
N SER A 29 -7.47 12.82 9.52
CA SER A 29 -7.51 13.49 10.83
C SER A 29 -8.11 12.63 11.97
N ASN A 30 -8.83 11.56 11.65
CA ASN A 30 -9.47 10.68 12.63
C ASN A 30 -8.76 9.33 12.78
N THR A 31 -7.77 9.06 11.92
CA THR A 31 -7.11 7.77 11.85
C THR A 31 -6.00 7.68 12.89
N LYS A 32 -6.04 6.62 13.70
CA LYS A 32 -4.96 6.25 14.62
C LYS A 32 -4.38 4.91 14.20
N ILE A 33 -3.14 4.93 13.74
CA ILE A 33 -2.43 3.71 13.39
C ILE A 33 -1.88 3.07 14.66
N ASN A 34 -2.37 1.87 14.97
CA ASN A 34 -1.73 0.98 15.94
C ASN A 34 -1.16 -0.22 15.17
N ASN A 35 0.16 -0.32 15.15
CA ASN A 35 0.83 -1.36 14.39
C ASN A 35 0.96 -2.69 15.13
N ASN A 36 0.69 -2.75 16.45
CA ASN A 36 0.78 -3.97 17.26
C ASN A 36 2.07 -4.79 17.00
N GLY A 37 3.21 -4.11 16.82
CA GLY A 37 4.50 -4.76 16.53
C GLY A 37 4.68 -5.25 15.09
N LYS A 38 3.76 -4.95 14.16
CA LYS A 38 3.95 -5.16 12.72
C LYS A 38 4.67 -3.98 12.07
N LYS A 39 5.36 -4.27 10.96
CA LYS A 39 5.95 -3.26 10.07
C LYS A 39 4.85 -2.44 9.39
N ILE A 40 5.16 -1.22 8.99
CA ILE A 40 4.22 -0.33 8.31
C ILE A 40 4.69 -0.14 6.87
N ILE A 41 3.76 -0.25 5.93
CA ILE A 41 3.96 0.13 4.54
C ILE A 41 3.05 1.31 4.22
N ILE A 42 3.62 2.40 3.72
CA ILE A 42 2.86 3.61 3.39
C ILE A 42 2.92 3.83 1.89
N ASP A 43 1.76 3.83 1.22
CA ASP A 43 1.58 4.33 -0.14
C ASP A 43 1.37 5.85 -0.08
N LEU A 44 2.42 6.61 -0.39
CA LEU A 44 2.39 8.06 -0.45
C LEU A 44 2.04 8.50 -1.88
N TYR A 45 0.91 9.19 -2.02
CA TYR A 45 0.36 9.59 -3.32
C TYR A 45 -0.13 11.05 -3.30
N THR A 46 -0.62 11.50 -4.46
CA THR A 46 -1.47 12.70 -4.59
C THR A 46 -2.57 12.43 -5.61
N ASP A 47 -3.71 13.12 -5.50
CA ASP A 47 -4.87 12.92 -6.40
C ASP A 47 -4.57 13.13 -7.89
N TRP A 48 -3.62 14.03 -8.19
CA TRP A 48 -3.23 14.39 -9.55
C TRP A 48 -2.12 13.48 -10.11
N CYS A 49 -1.55 12.59 -9.30
CA CYS A 49 -0.47 11.69 -9.70
C CYS A 49 -0.97 10.56 -10.63
N GLY A 50 -0.64 10.66 -11.92
CA GLY A 50 -1.01 9.63 -12.90
C GLY A 50 -0.35 8.27 -12.64
N TRP A 51 0.92 8.25 -12.26
CA TRP A 51 1.67 7.01 -11.99
C TRP A 51 1.20 6.29 -10.73
N CYS A 52 0.69 7.02 -9.74
CA CYS A 52 0.06 6.44 -8.55
C CYS A 52 -1.17 5.62 -8.96
N LYS A 53 -2.02 6.17 -9.83
CA LYS A 53 -3.17 5.45 -10.39
C LYS A 53 -2.78 4.25 -11.26
N VAL A 54 -1.61 4.28 -11.89
CA VAL A 54 -1.07 3.11 -12.62
C VAL A 54 -0.63 2.03 -11.64
N MET A 55 0.04 2.40 -10.55
CA MET A 55 0.42 1.48 -9.47
C MET A 55 -0.81 0.82 -8.82
N ASP A 56 -1.84 1.62 -8.51
CA ASP A 56 -3.11 1.14 -7.96
C ASP A 56 -3.75 0.08 -8.86
N ARG A 57 -3.75 0.28 -10.17
CA ARG A 57 -4.42 -0.63 -11.12
C ARG A 57 -3.62 -1.86 -11.50
N ASN A 58 -2.29 -1.75 -11.51
CA ASN A 58 -1.43 -2.80 -12.05
C ASN A 58 -0.68 -3.58 -10.97
N THR A 59 -0.35 -2.95 -9.85
CA THR A 59 0.51 -3.50 -8.80
C THR A 59 -0.27 -3.86 -7.56
N PHE A 60 -1.14 -2.98 -7.08
CA PHE A 60 -1.94 -3.21 -5.87
C PHE A 60 -3.19 -4.08 -6.08
N THR A 61 -3.41 -4.55 -7.31
CA THR A 61 -4.45 -5.51 -7.69
C THR A 61 -3.87 -6.91 -7.96
N ASP A 62 -2.55 -7.07 -7.90
CA ASP A 62 -1.88 -8.36 -8.07
C ASP A 62 -2.00 -9.20 -6.78
N ASP A 63 -2.38 -10.47 -6.91
CA ASP A 63 -2.71 -11.33 -5.77
C ASP A 63 -1.52 -11.55 -4.83
N ASP A 64 -0.30 -11.70 -5.36
CA ASP A 64 0.90 -11.90 -4.54
C ASP A 64 1.21 -10.64 -3.74
N VAL A 65 1.09 -9.47 -4.38
CA VAL A 65 1.25 -8.16 -3.74
C VAL A 65 0.21 -7.97 -2.63
N ILE A 66 -1.06 -8.25 -2.90
CA ILE A 66 -2.15 -8.12 -1.92
C ILE A 66 -1.89 -9.00 -0.70
N ASN A 67 -1.54 -10.27 -0.94
CA ASN A 67 -1.32 -11.24 0.13
C ASN A 67 -0.11 -10.86 0.99
N LEU A 68 1.01 -10.50 0.37
CA LEU A 68 2.21 -10.08 1.11
C LEU A 68 1.96 -8.82 1.94
N ILE A 69 1.27 -7.82 1.38
CA ILE A 69 0.95 -6.59 2.11
C ILE A 69 0.06 -6.88 3.32
N ASN A 70 -1.06 -7.57 3.12
CA ASN A 70 -2.03 -7.84 4.18
C ASN A 70 -1.46 -8.76 5.29
N ASP A 71 -0.56 -9.69 4.93
CA ASP A 71 0.06 -10.60 5.91
C ASP A 71 1.15 -9.88 6.73
N LYS A 72 2.10 -9.26 6.04
CA LYS A 72 3.38 -8.80 6.62
C LYS A 72 3.35 -7.38 7.17
N PHE A 73 2.42 -6.54 6.72
CA PHE A 73 2.46 -5.10 7.00
C PHE A 73 1.13 -4.57 7.54
N ILE A 74 1.19 -3.35 8.09
CA ILE A 74 0.06 -2.45 8.24
C ILE A 74 0.04 -1.53 7.02
N PRO A 75 -0.89 -1.74 6.06
CA PRO A 75 -0.97 -0.92 4.87
C PRO A 75 -1.64 0.41 5.14
N VAL A 76 -0.88 1.49 5.02
CA VAL A 76 -1.37 2.86 5.16
C VAL A 76 -1.34 3.53 3.79
N LYS A 77 -2.39 4.27 3.47
CA LYS A 77 -2.45 5.09 2.26
C LYS A 77 -2.55 6.55 2.68
N PHE A 78 -1.71 7.41 2.11
CA PHE A 78 -1.61 8.79 2.55
C PHE A 78 -1.45 9.75 1.39
N ASP A 79 -2.38 10.70 1.28
CA ASP A 79 -2.27 11.83 0.36
C ASP A 79 -1.30 12.85 0.94
N ALA A 80 -0.18 13.06 0.26
CA ALA A 80 0.82 14.03 0.66
C ALA A 80 0.30 15.47 0.68
N GLU A 81 -0.82 15.76 0.01
CA GLU A 81 -1.49 17.06 0.02
C GLU A 81 -2.71 17.12 0.96
N TYR A 82 -2.88 16.13 1.85
CA TYR A 82 -3.96 16.12 2.83
C TYR A 82 -3.93 17.37 3.71
N LYS A 83 -5.05 18.10 3.72
CA LYS A 83 -5.12 19.49 4.19
C LYS A 83 -5.33 19.63 5.69
N GLU A 84 -5.84 18.60 6.35
CA GLU A 84 -6.05 18.62 7.78
C GLU A 84 -4.82 18.10 8.52
N GLU A 85 -4.79 18.31 9.83
CA GLU A 85 -3.75 17.75 10.69
C GLU A 85 -3.93 16.23 10.79
N VAL A 86 -2.83 15.48 10.78
CA VAL A 86 -2.81 14.04 10.98
C VAL A 86 -1.92 13.69 12.17
N GLU A 87 -2.34 12.70 12.95
CA GLU A 87 -1.56 12.14 14.06
C GLU A 87 -0.83 10.88 13.57
N PHE A 88 0.49 10.86 13.66
CA PHE A 88 1.30 9.70 13.31
C PHE A 88 2.42 9.50 14.33
N ASN A 89 2.52 8.28 14.89
CA ASN A 89 3.49 7.95 15.94
C ASN A 89 3.50 8.99 17.10
N ASN A 90 2.33 9.34 17.63
CA ASN A 90 2.13 10.34 18.70
C ASN A 90 2.63 11.76 18.37
N ASN A 91 2.84 12.08 17.09
CA ASN A 91 3.19 13.41 16.62
C ASN A 91 2.11 13.93 15.68
N ASN A 92 1.84 15.23 15.74
CA ASN A 92 0.88 15.89 14.86
C ASN A 92 1.60 16.59 13.72
N PHE A 93 1.08 16.39 12.51
CA PHE A 93 1.63 16.96 11.28
C PHE A 93 0.55 17.74 10.55
N LYS A 94 0.83 18.99 10.24
CA LYS A 94 -0.12 19.90 9.59
C LYS A 94 0.19 20.06 8.11
N PHE A 95 -0.78 20.57 7.40
CA PHE A 95 -0.59 21.04 6.03
C PHE A 95 0.12 22.39 5.98
N VAL A 96 1.16 22.47 5.14
CA VAL A 96 1.91 23.70 4.84
C VAL A 96 1.66 24.08 3.39
N LYS A 97 1.03 25.25 3.21
CA LYS A 97 0.76 25.81 1.89
C LYS A 97 2.04 26.33 1.23
N ALA A 98 2.27 25.94 -0.01
CA ALA A 98 3.35 26.40 -0.87
C ALA A 98 2.79 26.85 -2.24
N GLY A 99 2.45 28.14 -2.32
CA GLY A 99 1.85 28.72 -3.53
C GLY A 99 0.42 28.21 -3.78
N ARG A 100 0.20 27.59 -4.95
CA ARG A 100 -1.11 27.03 -5.35
C ARG A 100 -1.40 25.65 -4.75
N ARG A 101 -0.38 24.97 -4.28
CA ARG A 101 -0.48 23.67 -3.61
C ARG A 101 0.07 23.78 -2.19
N GLY A 102 0.30 22.65 -1.55
CA GLY A 102 1.03 22.55 -0.30
C GLY A 102 1.33 21.09 -0.03
N ILE A 103 1.85 20.82 1.16
CA ILE A 103 2.21 19.47 1.56
C ILE A 103 1.91 19.29 3.04
N ASN A 104 1.44 18.11 3.41
CA ASN A 104 1.40 17.71 4.79
C ASN A 104 2.81 17.42 5.31
N GLU A 105 3.18 17.99 6.46
CA GLU A 105 4.52 17.86 7.06
C GLU A 105 4.93 16.39 7.26
N LEU A 106 3.98 15.47 7.45
CA LEU A 106 4.27 14.04 7.58
C LEU A 106 4.96 13.49 6.33
N ALA A 107 4.49 13.86 5.13
CA ALA A 107 5.07 13.41 3.88
C ALA A 107 6.51 13.89 3.73
N TYR A 108 6.77 15.15 4.10
CA TYR A 108 8.12 15.71 4.12
C TYR A 108 9.02 15.02 5.15
N HIS A 109 8.49 14.77 6.35
CA HIS A 109 9.22 14.12 7.45
C HIS A 109 9.64 12.69 7.09
N LEU A 110 8.70 11.86 6.62
CA LEU A 110 8.96 10.45 6.28
C LEU A 110 9.95 10.29 5.12
N THR A 111 10.00 11.25 4.20
CA THR A 111 10.86 11.19 3.02
C THR A 111 12.15 12.00 3.17
N ASN A 112 12.36 12.65 4.33
CA ASN A 112 13.44 13.61 4.56
C ASN A 112 13.55 14.66 3.44
N GLY A 113 12.40 15.13 2.97
CA GLY A 113 12.26 16.08 1.86
C GLY A 113 12.46 15.52 0.44
N ASN A 114 12.83 14.25 0.27
CA ASN A 114 13.02 13.61 -1.03
C ASN A 114 11.69 13.10 -1.60
N LEU A 115 10.80 14.03 -1.93
CA LEU A 115 9.45 13.72 -2.37
C LEU A 115 9.43 13.25 -3.83
N SER A 116 8.77 12.12 -4.06
CA SER A 116 8.47 11.54 -5.38
C SER A 116 7.13 10.82 -5.28
N TYR A 117 6.41 10.71 -6.40
CA TYR A 117 5.11 10.05 -6.45
C TYR A 117 5.00 9.08 -7.64
N PRO A 118 4.46 7.86 -7.44
CA PRO A 118 4.16 7.27 -6.13
C PRO A 118 5.44 7.05 -5.31
N MET A 119 5.30 6.92 -4.00
CA MET A 119 6.40 6.49 -3.15
C MET A 119 5.90 5.48 -2.13
N THR A 120 6.58 4.35 -2.03
CA THR A 120 6.37 3.40 -0.94
C THR A 120 7.39 3.66 0.16
N ILE A 121 6.91 3.82 1.39
CA ILE A 121 7.74 4.00 2.58
C ILE A 121 7.61 2.74 3.43
N PHE A 122 8.73 2.15 3.82
CA PHE A 122 8.76 1.00 4.72
C PHE A 122 9.30 1.41 6.08
N LEU A 123 8.52 1.18 7.12
CA LEU A 123 8.91 1.40 8.51
C LEU A 123 8.96 0.07 9.27
N ASP A 124 9.88 -0.04 10.20
CA ASP A 124 9.92 -1.15 11.15
C ASP A 124 8.79 -1.04 12.20
N GLU A 125 8.71 -2.02 13.08
CA GLU A 125 7.75 -2.07 14.18
C GLU A 125 7.86 -0.89 15.18
N ASN A 126 8.97 -0.15 15.16
CA ASN A 126 9.24 1.00 16.03
C ASN A 126 9.13 2.34 15.28
N TYR A 127 8.52 2.35 14.08
CA TYR A 127 8.38 3.52 13.21
C TYR A 127 9.72 4.07 12.68
N ASN A 128 10.81 3.29 12.74
CA ASN A 128 12.06 3.68 12.11
C ASN A 128 12.01 3.39 10.61
N LEU A 129 12.58 4.28 9.81
CA LEU A 129 12.67 4.10 8.37
C LEU A 129 13.57 2.92 8.02
N ILE A 130 13.01 1.90 7.35
CA ILE A 130 13.78 0.82 6.72
C ILE A 130 14.30 1.32 5.38
N THR A 131 13.40 1.74 4.49
CA THR A 131 13.76 2.23 3.15
C THR A 131 12.65 3.02 2.49
N LEU A 132 13.02 3.80 1.48
CA LEU A 132 12.13 4.51 0.56
C LEU A 132 12.24 3.87 -0.82
N LEU A 133 11.10 3.57 -1.43
CA LEU A 133 11.01 3.03 -2.77
C LEU A 133 10.26 4.02 -3.69
N PRO A 134 11.00 4.90 -4.40
CA PRO A 134 10.40 5.93 -5.24
C PRO A 134 9.92 5.38 -6.59
N GLY A 135 8.75 5.82 -7.01
CA GLY A 135 8.22 5.60 -8.34
C GLY A 135 7.38 4.33 -8.47
N TYR A 136 6.88 4.14 -9.69
CA TYR A 136 6.07 2.97 -10.03
C TYR A 136 6.93 1.72 -10.20
N HIS A 137 6.45 0.62 -9.63
CA HIS A 137 7.06 -0.69 -9.76
C HIS A 137 6.04 -1.72 -10.24
N LYS A 138 6.47 -2.60 -11.15
CA LYS A 138 5.65 -3.72 -11.64
C LYS A 138 5.46 -4.79 -10.53
N PRO A 139 4.35 -5.56 -10.55
CA PRO A 139 4.04 -6.60 -9.55
C PRO A 139 5.19 -7.48 -9.14
N ASN A 140 5.84 -8.15 -10.09
CA ASN A 140 6.90 -9.14 -9.80
C ASN A 140 8.07 -8.54 -9.00
N PHE A 141 8.53 -7.35 -9.40
CA PHE A 141 9.58 -6.66 -8.65
C PHE A 141 9.09 -6.23 -7.27
N TYR A 142 7.88 -5.67 -7.20
CA TYR A 142 7.30 -5.19 -5.95
C TYR A 142 7.08 -6.32 -4.94
N ALA A 143 6.58 -7.47 -5.39
CA ALA A 143 6.42 -8.68 -4.57
C ALA A 143 7.75 -9.16 -3.97
N LYS A 144 8.84 -9.14 -4.74
CA LYS A 144 10.18 -9.46 -4.22
C LYS A 144 10.66 -8.47 -3.15
N VAL A 145 10.38 -7.19 -3.33
CA VAL A 145 10.71 -6.17 -2.31
C VAL A 145 9.88 -6.40 -1.03
N LEU A 146 8.58 -6.68 -1.19
CA LEU A 146 7.69 -6.98 -0.07
C LEU A 146 8.13 -8.22 0.70
N ASP A 147 8.54 -9.28 0.00
CA ASP A 147 9.07 -10.50 0.62
C ASP A 147 10.40 -10.21 1.35
N TYR A 148 11.34 -9.54 0.67
CA TYR A 148 12.63 -9.16 1.24
C TYR A 148 12.50 -8.35 2.55
N ILE A 149 11.58 -7.38 2.58
CA ILE A 149 11.35 -6.53 3.76
C ILE A 149 10.47 -7.25 4.79
N GLY A 150 9.39 -7.86 4.35
CA GLY A 150 8.37 -8.49 5.19
C GLY A 150 8.89 -9.68 5.98
N ASN A 151 9.81 -10.46 5.39
CA ASN A 151 10.47 -11.61 6.02
C ASN A 151 11.86 -11.27 6.60
N ASP A 152 12.18 -9.99 6.77
CA ASP A 152 13.41 -9.53 7.45
C ASP A 152 14.74 -9.96 6.79
N HIS A 153 14.73 -10.32 5.50
CA HIS A 153 15.96 -10.66 4.77
C HIS A 153 16.97 -9.51 4.81
N TRP A 154 16.50 -8.26 4.76
CA TRP A 154 17.31 -7.05 4.86
C TRP A 154 18.19 -6.94 6.13
N LYS A 155 17.86 -7.65 7.20
CA LYS A 155 18.66 -7.67 8.43
C LYS A 155 19.93 -8.52 8.30
N SER A 156 19.99 -9.40 7.29
CA SER A 156 20.99 -10.47 7.20
C SER A 156 21.71 -10.54 5.87
N MET A 157 21.12 -10.02 4.78
CA MET A 157 21.69 -10.05 3.45
C MET A 157 21.30 -8.80 2.64
N THR A 158 22.14 -8.47 1.66
CA THR A 158 21.88 -7.39 0.70
C THR A 158 20.82 -7.80 -0.33
N TRP A 159 20.25 -6.81 -1.02
CA TRP A 159 19.28 -7.05 -2.09
C TRP A 159 19.86 -7.91 -3.23
N ASP A 160 21.11 -7.67 -3.62
CA ASP A 160 21.77 -8.43 -4.68
C ASP A 160 22.07 -9.88 -4.28
N GLU A 161 22.24 -10.15 -2.98
CA GLU A 161 22.34 -11.52 -2.45
C GLU A 161 20.99 -12.22 -2.44
N TYR A 162 19.92 -11.50 -2.08
CA TYR A 162 18.56 -12.03 -2.09
C TYR A 162 18.06 -12.40 -3.50
N LEU A 163 18.51 -11.68 -4.54
CA LEU A 163 18.10 -11.94 -5.92
C LEU A 163 18.84 -13.10 -6.62
N LYS A 164 19.89 -13.67 -6.00
CA LYS A 164 20.67 -14.79 -6.55
C LYS A 164 20.03 -16.13 -6.23
#